data_AF-A0A8T3MAT4-F1
#
_entry.id   AF-A0A8T3MAT4-F1
#
_cell.length_a   1.000
_cell.length_b   1.000
_cell.length_c   1.000
_cell.angle_alpha   90.00
_cell.angle_beta   90.00
_cell.angle_gamma   90.00
#
_symmetry.space_group_name_H-M   'P 1'
#
loop_
_entity.id
_entity.type
_entity.pdbx_description
1 polymer ?
#
loop_
_entity_poly.entity_id
_entity_poly.type
_entity_poly.pdbx_seq_one_letter_code
_entity_poly.pdbx_strand_id
1 'polypeptide(L)'
;TILGYLRIVTHPAILPRPLGPRDAMRNVEALLDQPHLRAPGEAEGFWSLYRSTAGDQARGNDVPDAHLAALMRQHGVRVIYTRDRDFRRFDAIEARDPFA
;
A
#
# COMPACT_ATOMS: atom_id res chain seq x y z
N THR A 1 0.02 -2.39 -0.70
CA THR A 1 -1.25 -3.04 -0.32
C THR A 1 -1.31 -4.44 -0.92
N ILE A 2 -2.22 -5.30 -0.43
CA ILE A 2 -2.44 -6.65 -1.01
C ILE A 2 -2.74 -6.56 -2.51
N LEU A 3 -3.65 -5.67 -2.91
CA LEU A 3 -4.00 -5.47 -4.31
C LEU A 3 -2.82 -4.96 -5.14
N GLY A 4 -1.99 -4.07 -4.58
CA GLY A 4 -0.76 -3.60 -5.23
C GLY A 4 0.25 -4.73 -5.46
N TYR A 5 0.42 -5.62 -4.48
CA TYR A 5 1.24 -6.83 -4.63
C TYR A 5 0.71 -7.72 -5.75
N LEU A 6 -0.58 -8.10 -5.72
CA LEU A 6 -1.21 -8.93 -6.74
C LEU A 6 -1.04 -8.31 -8.14
N ARG A 7 -1.35 -7.01 -8.27
CA ARG A 7 -1.21 -6.26 -9.52
C ARG A 7 0.21 -6.33 -10.08
N ILE A 8 1.25 -6.31 -9.25
CA ILE A 8 2.64 -6.32 -9.72
C ILE A 8 3.07 -7.76 -10.05
N VAL A 9 2.86 -8.70 -9.13
CA VAL A 9 3.45 -10.04 -9.26
C VAL A 9 2.82 -10.89 -10.35
N THR A 10 1.59 -10.58 -10.77
CA THR A 10 0.91 -11.27 -11.86
C THR A 10 1.02 -10.56 -13.20
N HIS A 11 1.77 -9.46 -13.32
CA HIS A 11 1.75 -8.61 -14.51
C HIS A 11 2.90 -8.92 -15.48
N PRO A 12 2.60 -9.43 -16.69
CA PRO A 12 3.64 -9.88 -17.64
C PRO A 12 4.48 -8.73 -18.21
N ALA A 13 3.95 -7.50 -18.25
CA ALA A 13 4.73 -6.34 -18.69
C ALA A 13 5.66 -5.76 -17.59
N ILE A 14 5.47 -6.15 -16.32
CA ILE A 14 6.30 -5.65 -15.20
C ILE A 14 7.36 -6.68 -14.82
N LEU A 15 6.98 -7.97 -14.76
CA LEU A 15 7.88 -9.05 -14.40
C LEU A 15 8.12 -9.98 -15.60
N PRO A 16 9.37 -10.37 -15.88
CA PRO A 16 9.69 -11.27 -17.00
C PRO A 16 9.12 -12.68 -16.82
N ARG A 17 8.85 -13.08 -15.56
CA ARG A 17 8.21 -14.35 -15.20
C ARG A 17 7.17 -14.07 -14.10
N PRO A 18 5.96 -13.60 -14.45
CA PRO A 18 4.93 -13.31 -13.46
C PRO A 18 4.44 -14.60 -12.80
N LEU A 19 3.95 -14.49 -11.57
CA LEU A 19 3.27 -15.57 -10.89
C LEU A 19 1.88 -15.80 -11.52
N GLY A 20 1.42 -17.05 -11.47
CA GLY A 20 0.01 -17.35 -11.70
C GLY A 20 -0.86 -16.73 -10.59
N PRO A 21 -2.11 -16.32 -10.88
CA PRO A 21 -2.99 -15.71 -9.87
C PRO A 21 -3.17 -16.56 -8.61
N ARG A 22 -3.27 -17.89 -8.77
CA ARG A 22 -3.39 -18.82 -7.63
C ARG A 22 -2.16 -18.79 -6.73
N ASP A 23 -0.96 -18.75 -7.30
CA ASP A 23 0.28 -18.73 -6.52
C ASP A 23 0.45 -17.38 -5.81
N ALA A 24 0.09 -16.29 -6.49
CA ALA A 24 0.09 -14.95 -5.89
C ALA A 24 -0.89 -14.85 -4.71
N MET A 25 -2.10 -15.44 -4.83
CA MET A 25 -3.08 -15.50 -3.73
C MET A 25 -2.57 -16.32 -2.54
N ARG A 26 -1.97 -17.50 -2.78
CA ARG A 26 -1.37 -18.30 -1.69
C ARG A 26 -0.29 -17.55 -0.93
N ASN A 27 0.52 -16.73 -1.61
CA ASN A 27 1.51 -15.89 -0.93
C ASN A 27 0.87 -14.85 -0.01
N VAL A 28 -0.27 -14.27 -0.43
CA VAL A 28 -1.04 -13.34 0.41
C VAL A 28 -1.64 -14.06 1.61
N GLU A 29 -2.26 -15.22 1.41
CA GLU A 29 -2.84 -16.03 2.48
C GLU A 29 -1.80 -16.39 3.54
N ALA A 30 -0.63 -16.91 3.12
CA ALA A 30 0.46 -17.25 4.02
C ALA A 30 0.97 -16.07 4.88
N LEU A 31 0.87 -14.84 4.35
CA LEU A 31 1.22 -13.62 5.07
C LEU A 31 0.10 -13.22 6.06
N LEU A 32 -1.16 -13.30 5.63
CA LEU A 32 -2.33 -13.00 6.46
C LEU A 32 -2.51 -13.97 7.63
N ASP A 33 -2.07 -15.22 7.48
CA ASP A 33 -2.11 -16.24 8.52
C ASP A 33 -1.11 -15.99 9.66
N GLN A 34 -0.21 -15.01 9.54
CA GLN A 34 0.73 -14.68 10.60
C GLN A 34 0.03 -13.96 11.77
N PRO A 35 0.22 -14.40 13.03
CA PRO A 35 -0.53 -13.89 14.18
C PRO A 35 -0.25 -12.41 14.51
N HIS A 36 0.85 -11.86 14.00
CA HIS A 36 1.28 -10.48 14.22
C HIS A 36 0.93 -9.56 13.04
N LEU A 37 0.28 -10.09 11.99
CA LEU A 37 -0.07 -9.31 10.82
C LEU A 37 -1.52 -8.84 10.89
N ARG A 38 -1.77 -7.62 10.42
CA ARG A 38 -3.10 -7.04 10.25
C ARG A 38 -3.21 -6.38 8.89
N ALA A 39 -4.31 -6.62 8.20
CA ALA A 39 -4.63 -5.93 6.95
C ALA A 39 -5.66 -4.82 7.23
N PRO A 40 -5.23 -3.55 7.39
CA PRO A 40 -6.17 -2.45 7.58
C PRO A 40 -7.03 -2.27 6.32
N GLY A 41 -8.34 -2.19 6.53
CA GLY A 41 -9.32 -1.82 5.50
C GLY A 41 -9.82 -0.39 5.70
N GLU A 42 -10.56 0.11 4.72
CA GLU A 42 -11.25 1.38 4.87
C GLU A 42 -12.31 1.27 5.97
N ALA A 43 -12.39 2.28 6.83
CA ALA A 43 -13.47 2.42 7.81
C ALA A 43 -14.30 3.69 7.55
N GLU A 44 -15.33 3.93 8.36
CA GLU A 44 -16.15 5.13 8.26
C GLU A 44 -15.29 6.41 8.22
N GLY A 45 -15.69 7.35 7.35
CA GLY A 45 -14.95 8.60 7.14
C GLY A 45 -13.73 8.50 6.23
N PHE A 46 -13.39 7.31 5.70
CA PHE A 46 -12.21 7.12 4.84
C PHE A 46 -12.16 8.10 3.67
N TRP A 47 -13.26 8.30 2.94
CA TRP A 47 -13.27 9.19 1.77
C TRP A 47 -12.86 10.64 2.10
N SER A 48 -13.35 11.18 3.21
CA SER A 48 -12.95 12.52 3.66
C SER A 48 -11.47 12.58 4.00
N LEU A 49 -10.95 11.55 4.66
CA LEU A 49 -9.53 11.45 4.98
C LEU A 49 -8.68 11.29 3.71
N TYR A 50 -9.11 10.46 2.76
CA TYR A 50 -8.47 10.30 1.46
C TYR A 50 -8.38 11.64 0.73
N ARG A 51 -9.48 12.39 0.59
CA ARG A 51 -9.45 13.73 -0.02
C ARG A 51 -8.45 14.67 0.67
N SER A 52 -8.41 14.65 2.00
CA SER A 52 -7.45 15.45 2.78
C SER A 52 -6.00 14.96 2.68
N THR A 53 -5.77 13.73 2.19
CA THR A 53 -4.43 13.14 2.04
C THR A 53 -3.92 13.28 0.62
N ALA A 54 -4.78 13.02 -0.36
CA ALA A 54 -4.49 13.07 -1.78
C ALA A 54 -4.40 14.51 -2.31
N GLY A 55 -5.18 15.42 -1.72
CA GLY A 55 -5.43 16.74 -2.30
C GLY A 55 -6.01 16.64 -3.73
N ASP A 56 -5.81 17.69 -4.52
CA ASP A 56 -6.27 17.74 -5.92
C ASP A 56 -5.24 17.20 -6.92
N GLN A 57 -4.15 16.59 -6.44
CA GLN A 57 -2.99 16.25 -7.28
C GLN A 57 -2.83 14.77 -7.58
N ALA A 58 -3.49 13.88 -6.82
CA ALA A 58 -3.38 12.44 -7.03
C ALA A 58 -4.01 12.02 -8.37
N ARG A 59 -3.20 11.43 -9.26
CA ARG A 59 -3.62 10.98 -10.59
C ARG A 59 -2.89 9.71 -11.00
N GLY A 60 -3.57 8.86 -11.78
CA GLY A 60 -2.96 7.64 -12.32
C GLY A 60 -2.27 6.78 -11.24
N ASN A 61 -0.96 6.61 -11.37
CA ASN A 61 -0.16 5.77 -10.45
C ASN A 61 0.01 6.37 -9.05
N ASP A 62 -0.31 7.65 -8.82
CA ASP A 62 -0.28 8.27 -7.48
C ASP A 62 -1.47 7.85 -6.60
N VAL A 63 -2.58 7.43 -7.20
CA VAL A 63 -3.83 7.11 -6.48
C VAL A 63 -3.64 5.97 -5.47
N PRO A 64 -2.97 4.84 -5.80
CA PRO A 64 -2.67 3.80 -4.82
C PRO A 64 -1.82 4.27 -3.63
N ASP A 65 -0.87 5.19 -3.84
CA ASP A 65 -0.02 5.67 -2.75
C ASP A 65 -0.77 6.63 -1.84
N ALA A 66 -1.60 7.50 -2.41
CA ALA A 66 -2.51 8.34 -1.64
C ALA A 66 -3.53 7.50 -0.85
N HIS A 67 -4.01 6.40 -1.43
CA HIS A 67 -4.90 5.44 -0.76
C HIS A 67 -4.22 4.78 0.43
N LEU A 68 -2.99 4.29 0.24
CA LEU A 68 -2.20 3.69 1.31
C LEU A 68 -1.90 4.71 2.42
N ALA A 69 -1.52 5.94 2.05
CA ALA A 69 -1.27 7.02 3.00
C ALA A 69 -2.52 7.38 3.81
N ALA A 70 -3.69 7.42 3.16
CA ALA A 70 -4.97 7.67 3.84
C ALA A 70 -5.32 6.54 4.81
N LEU A 71 -5.10 5.27 4.42
CA LEU A 71 -5.28 4.13 5.33
C LEU A 71 -4.34 4.21 6.53
N MET A 72 -3.06 4.53 6.30
CA MET A 72 -2.10 4.73 7.38
C MET A 72 -2.58 5.79 8.37
N ARG A 73 -3.05 6.94 7.88
CA ARG A 73 -3.64 8.00 8.71
C ARG A 73 -4.89 7.51 9.46
N GLN A 74 -5.78 6.75 8.81
CA GLN A 74 -7.03 6.26 9.42
C GLN A 74 -6.76 5.34 10.61
N HIS A 75 -5.73 4.51 10.50
CA HIS A 75 -5.35 3.52 11.50
C HIS A 75 -4.23 3.98 12.43
N GLY A 76 -3.85 5.26 12.39
CA GLY A 76 -2.79 5.83 13.25
C GLY A 76 -1.39 5.27 12.97
N VAL A 77 -1.16 4.68 11.80
CA VAL A 77 0.14 4.14 11.39
C VAL A 77 0.99 5.29 10.87
N ARG A 78 2.09 5.59 11.56
CA ARG A 78 2.98 6.71 11.22
C ARG A 78 4.22 6.32 10.44
N VAL A 79 4.68 5.07 10.55
CA VAL A 79 5.94 4.62 9.94
C VAL A 79 5.63 3.64 8.82
N ILE A 80 6.27 3.85 7.66
CA ILE A 80 6.32 2.89 6.56
C ILE A 80 7.77 2.55 6.25
N TYR A 81 8.06 1.26 6.12
CA TYR A 81 9.35 0.79 5.62
C TYR A 81 9.28 0.66 4.10
N THR A 82 9.98 1.55 3.39
CA THR A 82 9.96 1.63 1.93
C THR A 82 11.19 2.33 1.40
N ARG A 83 11.60 1.98 0.18
CA ARG A 83 12.61 2.76 -0.59
C ARG A 83 11.98 3.82 -1.48
N ASP A 84 10.65 3.84 -1.55
CA ASP A 84 9.91 4.86 -2.28
C ASP A 84 9.90 6.16 -1.48
N ARG A 85 10.63 7.15 -2.01
CA ARG A 85 10.80 8.46 -1.36
C ARG A 85 9.56 9.33 -1.49
N ASP A 86 8.64 9.01 -2.40
CA ASP A 86 7.45 9.82 -2.66
C ASP A 86 6.50 9.80 -1.47
N PHE A 87 6.57 8.77 -0.60
CA PHE A 87 5.82 8.74 0.65
C PHE A 87 6.16 9.88 1.62
N ARG A 88 7.33 10.51 1.49
CA ARG A 88 7.72 11.68 2.30
C ARG A 88 6.87 12.92 2.03
N ARG A 89 6.09 12.94 0.93
CA ARG A 89 5.18 14.04 0.60
C ARG A 89 3.88 14.02 1.42
N PHE A 90 3.56 12.90 2.06
CA PHE A 90 2.34 12.77 2.84
C PHE A 90 2.60 13.16 4.30
N ASP A 91 1.87 14.16 4.78
CA ASP A 91 1.98 14.63 6.15
C ASP A 91 1.73 13.50 7.16
N ALA A 92 2.47 13.54 8.27
CA ALA A 92 2.43 12.56 9.35
C ALA A 92 2.88 11.13 9.00
N ILE A 93 3.46 10.91 7.80
CA ILE A 93 4.07 9.64 7.39
C ILE A 93 5.60 9.76 7.42
N GLU A 94 6.23 8.83 8.14
CA GLU A 94 7.68 8.66 8.22
C GLU A 94 8.11 7.47 7.35
N ALA A 95 8.74 7.75 6.22
CA ALA A 95 9.31 6.73 5.34
C ALA A 95 10.73 6.36 5.77
N ARG A 96 10.93 5.10 6.18
CA ARG A 96 12.22 4.51 6.58
C ARG A 96 12.72 3.53 5.52
N ASP A 97 14.00 3.62 5.16
CA ASP A 97 14.61 2.63 4.29
C ASP A 97 14.86 1.34 5.11
N PRO A 98 14.31 0.18 4.70
CA PRO A 98 14.53 -1.08 5.40
C PRO A 98 15.95 -1.65 5.27
N PHE A 99 16.81 -1.07 4.42
CA PHE A 99 18.18 -1.53 4.18
C PHE A 99 19.26 -0.50 4.52
N ALA A 100 18.89 0.61 5.18
CA ALA A 100 19.85 1.59 5.68
C ALA A 100 20.61 1.11 6.93
#